data_AF-A0A9D4CY53-F1
#
_entry.id   AF-A0A9D4CY53-F1
#
_cell.length_a   1.000
_cell.length_b   1.000
_cell.length_c   1.000
_cell.angle_alpha   90.00
_cell.angle_beta   90.00
_cell.angle_gamma   90.00
#
_symmetry.space_group_name_H-M   'P 1'
#
loop_
_entity.id
_entity.type
_entity.pdbx_description
1 polymer ?
#
loop_
_entity_poly.entity_id
_entity_poly.type
_entity_poly.pdbx_seq_one_letter_code
_entity_poly.pdbx_strand_id
1 'polypeptide(L)'
;MRVATGSLNCSFDNSIINMINEDIHWLVLVTAHVLTEEAQGETPMIPGEIMRYSIQQSTEIDLNTTLKVLASPTNNIDTIPGASTHTDHAIRLISAVFRLCEVHKQSVTAKMVDTMSPQVTSSVMWLLRRWSRSYLLPDENFYNQMSKAICAGFGRDTDGAQWSVQFLLDKILVYLAAWNAEEKTLQDILQLLVTMVDNRTRNWLGKWLTTGPRSACCRRLHCASCTRPLSWQEPV
;
A
#
# COMPACT_ATOMS: atom_id res chain seq x y z
N MET A 1 28.85 -13.32 -44.68
CA MET A 1 27.77 -13.36 -43.67
C MET A 1 28.30 -12.68 -42.40
N ARG A 2 28.14 -11.36 -42.30
CA ARG A 2 28.50 -10.61 -41.09
C ARG A 2 27.20 -10.35 -40.33
N VAL A 3 27.04 -11.00 -39.18
CA VAL A 3 25.97 -10.71 -38.24
C VAL A 3 26.27 -9.33 -37.66
N ALA A 4 25.45 -8.34 -38.00
CA ALA A 4 25.45 -7.06 -37.33
C ALA A 4 24.94 -7.32 -35.90
N THR A 5 25.85 -7.32 -34.94
CA THR A 5 25.52 -7.16 -33.52
C THR A 5 24.89 -5.79 -33.36
N GLY A 6 23.56 -5.73 -33.44
CA GLY A 6 22.81 -4.57 -33.01
C GLY A 6 23.12 -4.31 -31.56
N SER A 7 23.90 -3.25 -31.31
CA SER A 7 23.97 -2.63 -30.01
C SER A 7 22.54 -2.25 -29.63
N LEU A 8 21.95 -2.96 -28.67
CA LEU A 8 20.74 -2.51 -27.98
C LEU A 8 21.14 -1.33 -27.11
N ASN A 9 21.42 -0.19 -27.75
CA ASN A 9 21.54 1.09 -27.10
C ASN A 9 20.11 1.57 -26.81
N CYS A 10 19.44 0.94 -25.85
CA CYS A 10 18.25 1.52 -25.25
C CYS A 10 18.74 2.63 -24.30
N SER A 11 19.03 3.81 -24.85
CA SER A 11 18.88 5.01 -24.04
C SER A 11 17.41 5.03 -23.64
N PHE A 12 17.09 4.54 -22.44
CA PHE A 12 15.78 4.70 -21.85
C PHE A 12 15.46 6.20 -21.96
N ASP A 13 14.45 6.57 -22.73
CA ASP A 13 14.21 7.97 -23.03
C ASP A 13 13.76 8.64 -21.73
N ASN A 14 14.66 9.40 -21.11
CA ASN A 14 14.39 10.15 -19.89
C ASN A 14 13.16 11.06 -20.05
N SER A 15 12.84 11.47 -21.29
CA SER A 15 11.60 12.19 -21.60
C SER A 15 10.35 11.37 -21.27
N ILE A 16 10.31 10.09 -21.67
CA ILE A 16 9.18 9.19 -21.39
C ILE A 16 9.04 8.94 -19.89
N ILE A 17 10.17 8.71 -19.19
CA ILE A 17 10.16 8.56 -17.72
C ILE A 17 9.58 9.82 -17.06
N ASN A 18 9.98 11.01 -17.51
CA ASN A 18 9.47 12.26 -16.97
C ASN A 18 7.96 12.41 -17.21
N MET A 19 7.47 12.10 -18.41
CA MET A 19 6.02 12.11 -18.72
C MET A 19 5.24 11.15 -17.81
N ILE A 20 5.73 9.92 -17.63
CA ILE A 20 5.10 8.94 -16.75
C ILE A 20 5.10 9.43 -15.28
N ASN A 21 6.19 10.05 -14.82
CA ASN A 21 6.24 10.61 -13.47
C ASN A 21 5.24 11.76 -13.28
N GLU A 22 5.06 12.62 -14.28
CA GLU A 22 4.04 13.68 -14.25
C GLU A 22 2.62 13.09 -14.21
N ASP A 23 2.33 12.11 -15.07
CA ASP A 23 1.01 11.45 -15.08
C ASP A 23 0.72 10.79 -13.73
N ILE A 24 1.69 10.06 -13.17
CA ILE A 24 1.57 9.44 -11.84
C ILE A 24 1.37 10.51 -10.77
N HIS A 25 2.13 11.60 -10.80
CA HIS A 25 2.01 12.70 -9.85
C HIS A 25 0.58 13.25 -9.82
N TRP A 26 0.01 13.58 -10.98
CA TRP A 26 -1.35 14.10 -11.08
C TRP A 26 -2.41 13.09 -10.68
N LEU A 27 -2.26 11.82 -11.09
CA LEU A 27 -3.18 10.75 -10.68
C LEU A 27 -3.19 10.54 -9.16
N VAL A 28 -2.02 10.62 -8.51
CA VAL A 28 -1.91 10.53 -7.05
C VAL A 28 -2.58 11.72 -6.39
N LEU A 29 -2.36 12.96 -6.86
CA LEU A 29 -3.01 14.15 -6.30
C LEU A 29 -4.54 14.09 -6.43
N VAL A 30 -5.06 13.74 -7.61
CA VAL A 30 -6.49 13.57 -7.84
C VAL A 30 -7.05 12.49 -6.92
N THR A 31 -6.37 11.35 -6.81
CA THR A 31 -6.78 10.25 -5.92
C THR A 31 -6.87 10.71 -4.46
N ALA A 32 -5.88 11.47 -3.98
CA ALA A 32 -5.88 11.98 -2.62
C ALA A 32 -7.06 12.93 -2.35
N HIS A 33 -7.37 13.83 -3.27
CA HIS A 33 -8.49 14.76 -3.13
C HIS A 33 -9.85 14.07 -3.27
N VAL A 34 -9.95 12.99 -4.06
CA VAL A 34 -11.17 12.19 -4.16
C VAL A 34 -11.41 11.38 -2.89
N LEU A 35 -10.36 10.77 -2.33
CA LEU A 35 -10.50 9.88 -1.18
C LEU A 35 -10.53 10.62 0.16
N THR A 36 -9.96 11.82 0.27
CA THR A 36 -9.71 12.43 1.59
C THR A 36 -10.10 13.90 1.66
N GLU A 37 -10.60 14.32 2.81
CA GLU A 37 -10.85 15.72 3.15
C GLU A 37 -9.65 16.38 3.84
N GLU A 38 -9.57 17.70 3.74
CA GLU A 38 -8.64 18.51 4.53
C GLU A 38 -9.24 18.83 5.89
N ALA A 39 -8.70 18.23 6.95
CA ALA A 39 -9.01 18.63 8.31
C ALA A 39 -7.79 19.32 8.96
N GLN A 40 -7.94 20.62 9.22
CA GLN A 40 -7.01 21.39 10.05
C GLN A 40 -7.53 21.44 11.48
N GLY A 41 -6.85 20.79 12.42
CA GLY A 41 -7.22 20.78 13.85
C GLY A 41 -8.32 19.78 14.24
N GLU A 42 -9.14 19.33 13.30
CA GLU A 42 -10.18 18.32 13.53
C GLU A 42 -9.72 16.89 13.17
N THR A 43 -10.49 15.89 13.60
CA THR A 43 -10.28 14.49 13.19
C THR A 43 -10.78 14.32 11.76
N PRO A 44 -9.91 14.03 10.78
CA PRO A 44 -10.35 13.86 9.39
C PRO A 44 -11.20 12.61 9.28
N MET A 45 -12.30 12.72 8.53
CA MET A 45 -13.22 11.63 8.27
C MET A 45 -13.10 11.15 6.83
N ILE A 46 -13.64 9.96 6.56
CA ILE A 46 -13.85 9.47 5.20
C ILE A 46 -14.99 10.31 4.60
N PRO A 47 -14.83 10.88 3.38
CA PRO A 47 -15.88 11.66 2.75
C PRO A 47 -17.20 10.88 2.68
N GLY A 48 -18.31 11.54 3.02
CA GLY A 48 -19.62 10.89 3.13
C GLY A 48 -20.06 10.22 1.83
N GLU A 49 -19.70 10.80 0.69
CA GLU A 49 -19.95 10.29 -0.66
C GLU A 49 -19.24 8.97 -0.89
N ILE A 50 -17.96 8.85 -0.48
CA ILE A 50 -17.17 7.63 -0.61
C ILE A 50 -17.75 6.53 0.29
N MET A 51 -18.08 6.87 1.54
CA MET A 51 -18.68 5.92 2.47
C MET A 51 -20.03 5.39 1.93
N ARG A 52 -20.91 6.29 1.49
CA ARG A 52 -22.21 5.95 0.91
C ARG A 52 -22.06 5.08 -0.34
N TYR A 53 -21.14 5.43 -1.24
CA TYR A 53 -20.88 4.66 -2.45
C TYR A 53 -20.35 3.25 -2.14
N SER A 54 -19.46 3.12 -1.15
CA SER A 54 -18.96 1.82 -0.69
C SER A 54 -20.05 0.96 -0.04
N ILE A 55 -20.99 1.57 0.69
CA ILE A 55 -22.16 0.88 1.23
C ILE A 55 -23.09 0.41 0.11
N GLN A 56 -23.35 1.25 -0.90
CA GLN A 56 -24.27 0.94 -2.00
C GLN A 56 -23.79 -0.24 -2.86
N GLN A 57 -22.49 -0.31 -3.16
CA GLN A 57 -21.93 -1.41 -3.95
C GLN A 57 -21.77 -2.72 -3.15
N SER A 58 -22.09 -2.75 -1.85
CA SER A 58 -21.83 -3.90 -0.98
C SER A 58 -22.52 -5.21 -1.41
N THR A 59 -23.56 -5.13 -2.25
CA THR A 59 -24.26 -6.30 -2.82
C THR A 59 -23.56 -6.90 -4.04
N GLU A 60 -22.68 -6.14 -4.69
CA GLU A 60 -21.99 -6.52 -5.94
C GLU A 60 -20.55 -6.97 -5.69
N ILE A 61 -19.98 -6.61 -4.53
CA ILE A 61 -18.59 -6.91 -4.19
C ILE A 61 -18.44 -8.27 -3.48
N ASP A 62 -17.32 -8.93 -3.74
CA ASP A 62 -16.82 -10.03 -2.92
C ASP A 62 -15.76 -9.52 -1.95
N LEU A 63 -16.02 -9.69 -0.65
CA LEU A 63 -15.15 -9.16 0.40
C LEU A 63 -13.77 -9.82 0.39
N ASN A 64 -13.71 -11.14 0.13
CA ASN A 64 -12.45 -11.88 0.11
C ASN A 64 -11.55 -11.41 -1.04
N THR A 65 -12.14 -11.20 -2.21
CA THR A 65 -11.46 -10.67 -3.39
C THR A 65 -10.97 -9.25 -3.13
N THR A 66 -11.80 -8.41 -2.49
CA THR A 66 -11.43 -7.04 -2.09
C THR A 66 -10.20 -7.03 -1.16
N LEU A 67 -10.22 -7.84 -0.11
CA LEU A 67 -9.09 -7.97 0.83
C LEU A 67 -7.86 -8.58 0.17
N LYS A 68 -8.03 -9.52 -0.76
CA LYS A 68 -6.93 -10.11 -1.54
C LYS A 68 -6.27 -9.08 -2.45
N VAL A 69 -7.05 -8.22 -3.12
CA VAL A 69 -6.54 -7.12 -3.94
C VAL A 69 -5.74 -6.14 -3.09
N LEU A 70 -6.24 -5.82 -1.88
CA LEU A 70 -5.55 -4.98 -0.91
C LEU A 70 -4.21 -5.58 -0.48
N ALA A 71 -4.22 -6.84 -0.01
CA ALA A 71 -3.08 -7.47 0.62
C ALA A 71 -2.04 -8.08 -0.34
N SER A 72 -2.24 -7.96 -1.66
CA SER A 72 -1.34 -8.53 -2.67
C SER A 72 -0.74 -7.46 -3.60
N PRO A 73 -0.11 -6.37 -3.10
CA PRO A 73 0.33 -5.23 -3.91
C PRO A 73 1.46 -5.58 -4.91
N THR A 74 2.15 -6.70 -4.71
CA THR A 74 3.21 -7.18 -5.62
C THR A 74 2.70 -7.89 -6.87
N ASN A 75 1.46 -8.38 -6.85
CA ASN A 75 0.89 -9.13 -7.97
C ASN A 75 0.27 -8.19 -9.02
N ASN A 76 0.19 -8.62 -10.28
CA ASN A 76 -0.65 -7.90 -11.24
C ASN A 76 -2.12 -8.11 -10.85
N ILE A 77 -2.93 -7.04 -10.87
CA ILE A 77 -4.36 -7.07 -10.54
C ILE A 77 -5.14 -8.07 -11.41
N ASP A 78 -4.73 -8.26 -12.67
CA ASP A 78 -5.38 -9.16 -13.63
C ASP A 78 -5.25 -10.64 -13.24
N THR A 79 -4.29 -10.96 -12.36
CA THR A 79 -4.08 -12.33 -11.85
C THR A 79 -5.06 -12.70 -10.73
N ILE A 80 -5.82 -11.73 -10.22
CA ILE A 80 -6.79 -11.93 -9.15
C ILE A 80 -8.19 -12.01 -9.77
N PRO A 81 -8.86 -13.18 -9.74
CA PRO A 81 -10.20 -13.33 -10.30
C PRO A 81 -11.18 -12.35 -9.66
N GLY A 82 -11.98 -11.67 -10.48
CA GLY A 82 -12.97 -10.71 -10.00
C GLY A 82 -12.40 -9.36 -9.52
N ALA A 83 -11.10 -9.12 -9.62
CA ALA A 83 -10.49 -7.89 -9.11
C ALA A 83 -11.03 -6.60 -9.76
N SER A 84 -11.36 -6.64 -11.05
CA SER A 84 -11.89 -5.48 -11.78
C SER A 84 -13.41 -5.27 -11.63
N THR A 85 -14.14 -6.29 -11.19
CA THR A 85 -15.62 -6.30 -11.24
C THR A 85 -16.30 -6.50 -9.89
N HIS A 86 -15.67 -7.20 -8.95
CA HIS A 86 -16.28 -7.61 -7.68
C HIS A 86 -15.44 -7.13 -6.49
N THR A 87 -14.83 -5.95 -6.58
CA THR A 87 -14.06 -5.37 -5.48
C THR A 87 -14.58 -4.00 -5.12
N ASP A 88 -14.46 -3.63 -3.85
CA ASP A 88 -14.77 -2.27 -3.44
C ASP A 88 -13.86 -1.28 -4.16
N HIS A 89 -14.45 -0.32 -4.86
CA HIS A 89 -13.73 0.61 -5.72
C HIS A 89 -12.83 1.57 -4.94
N ALA A 90 -13.21 1.97 -3.73
CA ALA A 90 -12.37 2.84 -2.89
C ALA A 90 -11.14 2.07 -2.38
N ILE A 91 -11.34 0.81 -1.95
CA ILE A 91 -10.24 -0.07 -1.56
C ILE A 91 -9.34 -0.40 -2.75
N ARG A 92 -9.90 -0.62 -3.95
CA ARG A 92 -9.11 -0.88 -5.16
C ARG A 92 -8.23 0.32 -5.52
N LEU A 93 -8.72 1.54 -5.34
CA LEU A 93 -7.97 2.76 -5.63
C LEU A 93 -6.77 2.93 -4.68
N ILE A 94 -6.95 2.75 -3.37
CA ILE A 94 -5.82 2.76 -2.44
C ILE A 94 -4.88 1.56 -2.66
N SER A 95 -5.41 0.40 -3.05
CA SER A 95 -4.60 -0.76 -3.42
C SER A 95 -3.69 -0.42 -4.59
N ALA A 96 -4.14 0.34 -5.59
CA ALA A 96 -3.30 0.81 -6.69
C ALA A 96 -2.13 1.70 -6.20
N VAL A 97 -2.37 2.56 -5.20
CA VAL A 97 -1.30 3.35 -4.55
C VAL A 97 -0.29 2.44 -3.84
N PHE A 98 -0.75 1.36 -3.18
CA PHE A 98 0.14 0.36 -2.59
C PHE A 98 0.97 -0.38 -3.65
N ARG A 99 0.39 -0.67 -4.82
CA ARG A 99 1.14 -1.24 -5.96
C ARG A 99 2.22 -0.27 -6.46
N LEU A 100 1.91 1.01 -6.57
CA LEU A 100 2.90 2.04 -6.90
C LEU A 100 4.05 2.06 -5.89
N CYS A 101 3.76 1.89 -4.60
CA CYS A 101 4.79 1.76 -3.57
C CYS A 101 5.62 0.47 -3.67
N GLU A 102 5.07 -0.62 -4.20
CA GLU A 102 5.85 -1.82 -4.50
C GLU A 102 6.77 -1.62 -5.70
N VAL A 103 6.27 -1.03 -6.79
CA VAL A 103 7.08 -0.67 -7.95
C VAL A 103 8.26 0.22 -7.51
N HIS A 104 8.00 1.22 -6.68
CA HIS A 104 9.06 2.08 -6.15
C HIS A 104 10.10 1.32 -5.33
N LYS A 105 9.66 0.48 -4.39
CA LYS A 105 10.57 -0.34 -3.57
C LYS A 105 11.44 -1.23 -4.45
N GLN A 106 10.87 -1.80 -5.51
CA GLN A 106 11.62 -2.62 -6.47
C GLN A 106 12.67 -1.77 -7.21
N SER A 107 12.32 -0.57 -7.67
CA SER A 107 13.29 0.35 -8.28
C SER A 107 14.43 0.72 -7.32
N VAL A 108 14.13 1.02 -6.06
CA VAL A 108 15.14 1.32 -5.03
C VAL A 108 16.06 0.11 -4.82
N THR A 109 15.49 -1.08 -4.67
CA THR A 109 16.24 -2.33 -4.46
C THR A 109 17.12 -2.67 -5.66
N ALA A 110 16.66 -2.36 -6.87
CA ALA A 110 17.40 -2.53 -8.12
C ALA A 110 18.45 -1.43 -8.38
N LYS A 111 18.61 -0.47 -7.46
CA LYS A 111 19.48 0.72 -7.62
C LYS A 111 19.11 1.58 -8.83
N MET A 112 17.83 1.58 -9.20
CA MET A 112 17.24 2.40 -10.25
C MET A 112 16.44 3.56 -9.63
N VAL A 113 16.95 4.16 -8.55
CA VAL A 113 16.25 5.22 -7.81
C VAL A 113 15.94 6.43 -8.70
N ASP A 114 16.84 6.72 -9.64
CA ASP A 114 16.73 7.85 -10.58
C ASP A 114 15.54 7.74 -11.55
N THR A 115 14.87 6.58 -11.62
CA THR A 115 13.68 6.38 -12.45
C THR A 115 12.39 6.92 -11.83
N MET A 116 12.36 7.12 -10.51
CA MET A 116 11.22 7.67 -9.80
C MET A 116 11.52 9.09 -9.34
N SER A 117 10.65 10.03 -9.69
CA SER A 117 10.81 11.42 -9.26
C SER A 117 10.64 11.57 -7.75
N PRO A 118 11.49 12.36 -7.06
CA PRO A 118 11.27 12.73 -5.66
C PRO A 118 9.90 13.37 -5.42
N GLN A 119 9.39 14.14 -6.40
CA GLN A 119 8.08 14.78 -6.34
C GLN A 119 6.92 13.75 -6.34
N VAL A 120 7.06 12.65 -7.08
CA VAL A 120 6.10 11.52 -7.04
C VAL A 120 6.11 10.88 -5.66
N THR A 121 7.30 10.62 -5.12
CA THR A 121 7.46 10.05 -3.76
C THR A 121 6.80 10.94 -2.70
N SER A 122 7.10 12.24 -2.72
CA SER A 122 6.47 13.25 -1.85
C SER A 122 4.94 13.22 -1.96
N SER A 123 4.40 13.13 -3.17
CA SER A 123 2.95 13.10 -3.40
C SER A 123 2.28 11.83 -2.88
N VAL A 124 2.95 10.68 -3.04
CA VAL A 124 2.48 9.41 -2.48
C VAL A 124 2.53 9.46 -0.95
N MET A 125 3.60 9.98 -0.34
CA MET A 125 3.69 10.12 1.12
C MET A 125 2.60 11.05 1.66
N TRP A 126 2.36 12.16 0.97
CA TRP A 126 1.29 13.10 1.29
C TRP A 126 -0.10 12.46 1.23
N LEU A 127 -0.41 11.70 0.17
CA LEU A 127 -1.65 10.93 0.06
C LEU A 127 -1.77 9.93 1.22
N LEU A 128 -0.75 9.08 1.41
CA LEU A 128 -0.78 8.03 2.44
C LEU A 128 -0.93 8.63 3.85
N ARG A 129 -0.33 9.79 4.09
CA ARG A 129 -0.49 10.53 5.34
C ARG A 129 -1.95 10.92 5.54
N ARG A 130 -2.59 11.55 4.55
CA ARG A 130 -4.00 11.95 4.64
C ARG A 130 -4.92 10.75 4.79
N TRP A 131 -4.73 9.75 3.94
CA TRP A 131 -5.48 8.50 3.94
C TRP A 131 -5.39 7.79 5.28
N SER A 132 -4.18 7.66 5.85
CA SER A 132 -4.01 6.98 7.14
C SER A 132 -4.66 7.71 8.31
N ARG A 133 -4.94 9.01 8.21
CA ARG A 133 -5.65 9.73 9.28
C ARG A 133 -7.16 9.45 9.28
N SER A 134 -7.76 9.27 8.11
CA SER A 134 -9.21 9.08 7.97
C SER A 134 -9.62 7.61 7.84
N TYR A 135 -8.88 6.81 7.08
CA TYR A 135 -9.25 5.42 6.76
C TYR A 135 -8.67 4.39 7.71
N LEU A 136 -7.49 4.64 8.30
CA LEU A 136 -6.78 3.60 9.05
C LEU A 136 -7.14 3.65 10.54
N LEU A 137 -7.87 2.63 10.98
CA LEU A 137 -8.46 2.48 12.32
C LEU A 137 -9.48 3.59 12.62
N PRO A 138 -10.50 3.78 11.74
CA PRO A 138 -11.49 4.82 11.91
C PRO A 138 -12.26 4.59 13.21
N ASP A 139 -12.68 5.66 13.86
CA ASP A 139 -13.57 5.56 15.01
C ASP A 139 -15.01 5.49 14.54
N GLU A 140 -15.64 4.34 14.76
CA GLU A 140 -17.01 4.04 14.32
C GLU A 140 -18.04 5.00 14.92
N ASN A 141 -17.75 5.63 16.06
CA ASN A 141 -18.68 6.57 16.72
C ASN A 141 -18.93 7.85 15.92
N PHE A 142 -18.05 8.19 14.97
CA PHE A 142 -18.24 9.35 14.09
C PHE A 142 -19.12 9.04 12.87
N TYR A 143 -19.51 7.79 12.66
CA TYR A 143 -20.26 7.38 11.46
C TYR A 143 -21.60 6.75 11.83
N ASN A 144 -22.67 7.21 11.19
CA ASN A 144 -24.00 6.60 11.35
C ASN A 144 -24.03 5.16 10.79
N GLN A 145 -23.30 4.93 9.70
CA GLN A 145 -23.17 3.64 9.06
C GLN A 145 -21.81 3.55 8.39
N MET A 146 -21.17 2.39 8.50
CA MET A 146 -19.88 2.10 7.87
C MET A 146 -20.01 0.99 6.83
N SER A 147 -19.23 1.09 5.76
CA SER A 147 -19.10 0.03 4.76
C SER A 147 -18.39 -1.19 5.36
N LYS A 148 -18.95 -2.38 5.11
CA LYS A 148 -18.34 -3.65 5.51
C LYS A 148 -16.95 -3.84 4.90
N ALA A 149 -16.75 -3.38 3.66
CA ALA A 149 -15.47 -3.50 2.98
C ALA A 149 -14.41 -2.63 3.66
N ILE A 150 -14.73 -1.36 3.92
CA ILE A 150 -13.84 -0.41 4.60
C ILE A 150 -13.54 -0.89 6.03
N CYS A 151 -14.54 -1.36 6.77
CA CYS A 151 -14.33 -1.93 8.10
C CYS A 151 -13.42 -3.16 8.07
N ALA A 152 -13.65 -4.11 7.17
CA ALA A 152 -12.80 -5.29 7.06
C ALA A 152 -11.36 -4.93 6.67
N GLY A 153 -11.20 -3.98 5.74
CA GLY A 153 -9.90 -3.55 5.23
C GLY A 153 -9.10 -2.73 6.23
N PHE A 154 -9.75 -1.83 6.99
CA PHE A 154 -9.04 -0.80 7.77
C PHE A 154 -9.60 -0.56 9.18
N GLY A 155 -10.63 -1.29 9.59
CA GLY A 155 -11.25 -1.22 10.91
C GLY A 155 -10.34 -1.66 12.06
N ARG A 156 -10.78 -1.40 13.30
CA ARG A 156 -10.04 -1.84 14.48
C ARG A 156 -10.02 -3.37 14.57
N ASP A 157 -8.89 -3.91 15.01
CA ASP A 157 -8.68 -5.34 15.24
C ASP A 157 -8.92 -6.23 14.00
N THR A 158 -8.78 -5.69 12.79
CA THR A 158 -8.85 -6.47 11.55
C THR A 158 -7.47 -6.80 11.00
N ASP A 159 -7.36 -7.97 10.35
CA ASP A 159 -6.12 -8.39 9.66
C ASP A 159 -5.73 -7.40 8.56
N GLY A 160 -6.71 -6.82 7.86
CA GLY A 160 -6.47 -5.81 6.82
C GLY A 160 -5.79 -4.55 7.36
N ALA A 161 -6.24 -4.06 8.52
CA ALA A 161 -5.65 -2.89 9.16
C ALA A 161 -4.24 -3.19 9.66
N GLN A 162 -4.04 -4.34 10.30
CA GLN A 162 -2.71 -4.78 10.75
C GLN A 162 -1.74 -4.92 9.58
N TRP A 163 -2.18 -5.54 8.49
CA TRP A 163 -1.39 -5.68 7.28
C TRP A 163 -1.04 -4.32 6.67
N SER A 164 -2.01 -3.41 6.55
CA SER A 164 -1.81 -2.06 5.98
C SER A 164 -0.81 -1.25 6.81
N VAL A 165 -0.89 -1.33 8.14
CA VAL A 165 0.08 -0.72 9.06
C VAL A 165 1.49 -1.27 8.81
N GLN A 166 1.62 -2.60 8.79
CA GLN A 166 2.92 -3.25 8.59
C GLN A 166 3.52 -2.91 7.24
N PHE A 167 2.68 -2.85 6.19
CA PHE A 167 3.05 -2.40 4.87
C PHE A 167 3.60 -0.97 4.90
N LEU A 168 2.86 -0.02 5.48
CA LEU A 168 3.30 1.37 5.55
C LEU A 168 4.61 1.55 6.32
N LEU A 169 4.79 0.86 7.44
CA LEU A 169 6.05 0.91 8.20
C LEU A 169 7.23 0.38 7.39
N ASP A 170 7.06 -0.75 6.70
CA ASP A 170 8.10 -1.29 5.81
C ASP A 170 8.48 -0.26 4.73
N LYS A 171 7.48 0.41 4.13
CA LYS A 171 7.72 1.45 3.11
C LYS A 171 8.42 2.67 3.63
N ILE A 172 8.02 3.19 4.79
CA ILE A 172 8.66 4.33 5.45
C ILE A 172 10.14 4.02 5.66
N LEU A 173 10.47 2.83 6.19
CA LEU A 173 11.87 2.45 6.45
C LEU A 173 12.69 2.38 5.16
N VAL A 174 12.15 1.78 4.09
CA VAL A 174 12.84 1.71 2.79
C VAL A 174 13.06 3.11 2.22
N TYR A 175 12.07 3.99 2.29
CA TYR A 175 12.17 5.33 1.70
C TYR A 175 13.06 6.28 2.51
N LEU A 176 13.07 6.20 3.85
CA LEU A 176 14.02 6.94 4.68
C LEU A 176 15.48 6.58 4.35
N ALA A 177 15.74 5.31 4.03
CA ALA A 177 17.07 4.87 3.62
C ALA A 177 17.46 5.36 2.22
N ALA A 178 16.48 5.46 1.31
CA ALA A 178 16.71 5.83 -0.09
C ALA A 178 16.77 7.34 -0.34
N TRP A 179 15.94 8.14 0.36
CA TRP A 179 15.71 9.56 0.06
C TRP A 179 16.32 10.50 1.11
N ASN A 180 17.60 10.30 1.42
CA ASN A 180 18.31 11.11 2.43
C ASN A 180 18.83 12.47 1.90
N ALA A 181 18.92 12.65 0.58
CA ALA A 181 19.43 13.87 -0.04
C ALA A 181 18.33 14.90 -0.35
N GLU A 182 17.06 14.47 -0.40
CA GLU A 182 15.92 15.31 -0.80
C GLU A 182 15.11 15.74 0.43
N GLU A 183 15.39 16.95 0.93
CA GLU A 183 14.85 17.43 2.21
C GLU A 183 13.32 17.39 2.27
N LYS A 184 12.63 17.90 1.24
CA LYS A 184 11.16 17.91 1.19
C LYS A 184 10.59 16.49 1.26
N THR A 185 11.11 15.58 0.45
CA THR A 185 10.66 14.19 0.42
C THR A 185 10.89 13.51 1.76
N LEU A 186 12.05 13.74 2.38
CA LEU A 186 12.36 13.24 3.71
C LEU A 186 11.37 13.75 4.77
N GLN A 187 11.04 15.05 4.74
CA GLN A 187 10.05 15.64 5.64
C GLN A 187 8.67 15.00 5.45
N ASP A 188 8.21 14.76 4.22
CA ASP A 188 6.92 14.12 3.97
C ASP A 188 6.87 12.66 4.47
N ILE A 189 7.97 11.90 4.31
CA ILE A 189 8.10 10.54 4.86
C ILE A 189 8.03 10.58 6.39
N LEU A 190 8.74 11.51 7.03
CA LEU A 190 8.74 11.67 8.49
C LEU A 190 7.36 12.10 9.00
N GLN A 191 6.66 13.00 8.30
CA GLN A 191 5.30 13.40 8.67
C GLN A 191 4.32 12.23 8.61
N LEU A 192 4.46 11.33 7.62
CA LEU A 192 3.69 10.08 7.58
C LEU A 192 4.02 9.21 8.80
N LEU A 193 5.30 9.02 9.15
CA LEU A 193 5.70 8.26 10.32
C LEU A 193 5.11 8.82 11.62
N VAL A 194 5.24 10.13 11.84
CA VAL A 194 4.66 10.82 13.00
C VAL A 194 3.14 10.60 13.03
N THR A 195 2.46 10.76 11.89
CA THR A 195 1.02 10.49 11.77
C THR A 195 0.67 9.03 12.11
N MET A 196 1.54 8.08 11.75
CA MET A 196 1.38 6.67 12.07
C MET A 196 1.49 6.39 13.58
N VAL A 197 2.34 7.14 14.29
CA VAL A 197 2.62 6.98 15.73
C VAL A 197 1.65 7.77 16.62
N ASP A 198 1.27 8.99 16.24
CA ASP A 198 0.53 9.94 17.09
C ASP A 198 -0.92 9.56 17.39
N ASN A 199 -1.53 8.69 16.57
CA ASN A 199 -2.93 8.33 16.74
C ASN A 199 -3.09 7.45 18.00
N ARG A 200 -3.65 7.98 19.10
CA ARG A 200 -3.70 7.32 20.41
C ARG A 200 -4.44 5.97 20.44
N THR A 201 -5.32 5.72 19.48
CA THR A 201 -5.95 4.38 19.28
C THR A 201 -4.96 3.34 18.76
N ARG A 202 -3.77 3.78 18.32
CA ARG A 202 -2.62 2.98 17.89
C ARG A 202 -1.68 2.61 19.03
N ASN A 203 -2.23 2.24 20.19
CA ASN A 203 -1.50 1.55 21.27
C ASN A 203 -0.84 0.22 20.81
N TRP A 204 -0.93 -0.15 19.53
CA TRP A 204 -0.24 -1.27 18.92
C TRP A 204 1.26 -1.06 18.73
N LEU A 205 1.85 0.15 18.71
CA LEU A 205 3.32 0.27 18.73
C LEU A 205 3.90 -0.27 20.04
N GLY A 206 3.21 -0.03 21.16
CA GLY A 206 3.54 -0.67 22.44
C GLY A 206 3.42 -2.19 22.37
N LYS A 207 2.31 -2.72 21.82
CA LYS A 207 2.15 -4.17 21.62
C LYS A 207 3.18 -4.72 20.64
N TRP A 208 3.41 -4.13 19.48
CA TRP A 208 4.34 -4.54 18.43
C TRP A 208 5.81 -4.47 18.88
N LEU A 209 6.22 -3.48 19.68
CA LEU A 209 7.54 -3.49 20.31
C LEU A 209 7.69 -4.66 21.31
N THR A 210 6.59 -5.07 21.94
CA THR A 210 6.57 -6.23 22.86
C THR A 210 6.29 -7.58 22.20
N THR A 211 5.64 -7.63 21.02
CA THR A 211 5.12 -8.84 20.36
C THR A 211 5.53 -8.95 18.88
N GLY A 212 6.47 -8.12 18.42
CA GLY A 212 6.90 -8.04 17.02
C GLY A 212 7.37 -9.38 16.44
N PRO A 213 7.52 -9.47 15.11
CA PRO A 213 7.62 -10.73 14.37
C PRO A 213 9.00 -11.40 14.54
N ARG A 214 9.30 -11.91 15.74
CA ARG A 214 10.40 -12.84 15.99
C ARG A 214 9.95 -14.31 15.98
N SER A 215 8.67 -14.62 15.78
CA SER A 215 8.15 -15.99 15.98
C SER A 215 7.82 -16.79 14.72
N ALA A 216 7.86 -16.23 13.51
CA ALA A 216 7.51 -16.97 12.28
C ALA A 216 8.69 -17.32 11.35
N CYS A 217 9.75 -16.50 11.26
CA CYS A 217 10.83 -16.72 10.28
C CYS A 217 12.09 -17.40 10.87
N CYS A 218 12.32 -17.33 12.19
CA CYS A 218 13.55 -17.84 12.82
C CYS A 218 13.43 -19.24 13.47
N ARG A 219 12.39 -20.01 13.11
CA ARG A 219 12.18 -21.38 13.63
C ARG A 219 12.39 -22.46 12.56
N ARG A 220 13.30 -22.22 11.62
CA ARG A 220 13.67 -23.20 10.60
C ARG A 220 15.18 -23.27 10.34
N LEU A 221 15.98 -23.24 11.41
CA LEU A 221 17.42 -23.57 11.31
C LEU A 221 17.91 -24.66 12.26
N HIS A 222 17.13 -25.13 13.24
CA HIS A 222 17.53 -26.28 14.06
C HIS A 222 16.33 -27.20 14.36
N CYS A 223 16.10 -28.18 13.49
CA CYS A 223 15.49 -29.45 13.90
C CYS A 223 15.94 -30.56 12.94
N ALA A 224 16.89 -31.37 13.38
CA ALA A 224 17.53 -32.45 12.61
C ALA A 224 16.72 -33.76 12.61
N SER A 225 15.38 -33.71 12.61
CA SER A 225 14.58 -34.93 12.83
C SER A 225 13.23 -35.03 12.10
N CYS A 226 13.00 -34.29 11.01
CA CYS A 226 11.83 -34.51 10.16
C CYS A 226 12.23 -35.03 8.76
N THR A 227 12.60 -36.31 8.69
CA THR A 227 12.65 -37.09 7.45
C THR A 227 11.31 -37.76 7.18
N ARG A 228 10.52 -37.24 6.23
CA ARG A 228 9.91 -37.95 5.06
C ARG A 228 8.65 -37.24 4.51
N PRO A 229 8.36 -37.40 3.20
CA PRO A 229 7.58 -36.47 2.39
C PRO A 229 6.11 -36.89 2.21
N LEU A 230 5.23 -35.90 2.06
CA LEU A 230 3.84 -36.08 1.62
C LEU A 230 3.80 -36.36 0.11
N SER A 231 3.17 -37.48 -0.23
CA SER A 231 2.91 -37.98 -1.58
C SER A 231 1.99 -37.07 -2.38
N TRP A 232 2.40 -36.74 -3.60
CA TRP A 232 1.56 -36.18 -4.65
C TRP A 232 0.72 -37.31 -5.28
N GLN A 233 -0.59 -37.12 -5.37
CA GLN A 233 -1.46 -37.89 -6.27
C GLN A 233 -1.74 -37.01 -7.50
N GLU A 234 -1.36 -37.50 -8.68
CA GLU A 234 -1.73 -36.93 -9.98
C GLU A 234 -3.18 -37.29 -10.32
N PRO A 235 -3.92 -36.42 -11.05
CA PRO A 235 -5.24 -36.76 -11.54
C PRO A 235 -5.16 -37.58 -12.84
N VAL A 236 -6.16 -38.46 -12.99
CA VAL A 236 -6.40 -39.44 -14.07
C VAL A 236 -6.38 -38.83 -15.48
#